data_AF-A0A1V5CAE9-F1
#
_entry.id   AF-A0A1V5CAE9-F1
#
_cell.length_a   1.000
_cell.length_b   1.000
_cell.length_c   1.000
_cell.angle_alpha   90.00
_cell.angle_beta   90.00
_cell.angle_gamma   90.00
#
_symmetry.space_group_name_H-M   'P 1'
#
loop_
_entity.id
_entity.type
_entity.pdbx_description
1 polymer ?
#
loop_
_entity_poly.entity_id
_entity_poly.type
_entity_poly.pdbx_seq_one_letter_code
_entity_poly.pdbx_strand_id
1 'polypeptide(L)'
;MDMNLKDRLIQERFPTITVPRYEELSPCPLHHTRLLMAREGLYIDASQPFGRFRRCLWLAGRDLPYGEVAEVDEFSEILKDPQVTAIFEKAILPQAVEYARDHLEWAGWIVWSGEEGYSYLPLDFEASAASVLIRERPLLPEHTCLAIDVHSHGTMKAFFSFTDDVDDFGGVRLSVVLGSYSNEEGRHHFEYKCRAVVEGFFFDLEAEP
;
A
#
# COMPACT_ATOMS: atom_id res chain seq x y z
N MET A 1 -34.10 18.90 -2.93
CA MET A 1 -33.26 19.27 -1.78
C MET A 1 -31.84 19.13 -2.23
N ASP A 2 -31.03 20.17 -2.01
CA ASP A 2 -29.62 20.13 -2.37
C ASP A 2 -28.90 19.16 -1.41
N MET A 3 -28.00 18.33 -1.95
CA MET A 3 -27.29 17.33 -1.16
C MET A 3 -26.35 18.02 -0.16
N ASN A 4 -26.24 17.46 1.05
CA ASN A 4 -25.32 17.98 2.06
C ASN A 4 -23.90 18.12 1.48
N LEU A 5 -23.20 19.21 1.82
CA LEU A 5 -21.84 19.45 1.32
C LEU A 5 -20.88 18.30 1.64
N LYS A 6 -20.97 17.71 2.83
CA LYS A 6 -20.10 16.59 3.23
C LYS A 6 -20.39 15.34 2.40
N ASP A 7 -21.65 15.04 2.16
CA ASP A 7 -22.05 13.90 1.34
C ASP A 7 -21.61 14.09 -0.13
N ARG A 8 -21.68 15.32 -0.65
CA ARG A 8 -21.10 15.66 -1.97
C ARG A 8 -19.61 15.41 -2.03
N LEU A 9 -18.86 15.88 -1.04
CA LEU A 9 -17.41 15.68 -0.99
C LEU A 9 -17.05 14.19 -0.91
N ILE A 10 -17.80 13.40 -0.15
CA ILE A 10 -17.62 11.93 -0.10
C ILE A 10 -17.87 11.33 -1.49
N GLN A 11 -18.98 11.67 -2.16
CA GLN A 11 -19.28 11.13 -3.48
C GLN A 11 -18.27 11.58 -4.55
N GLU A 12 -17.72 12.78 -4.46
CA GLU A 12 -16.72 13.29 -5.39
C GLU A 12 -15.35 12.60 -5.21
N ARG A 13 -14.97 12.31 -3.95
CA ARG A 13 -13.64 11.73 -3.63
C ARG A 13 -13.63 10.21 -3.62
N PHE A 14 -14.73 9.58 -3.23
CA PHE A 14 -14.86 8.14 -3.08
C PHE A 14 -16.23 7.66 -3.59
N PRO A 15 -16.52 7.82 -4.89
CA PRO A 15 -17.82 7.48 -5.46
C PRO A 15 -18.09 5.97 -5.41
N THR A 16 -19.37 5.61 -5.42
CA THR A 16 -19.82 4.25 -5.77
C THR A 16 -20.43 4.28 -7.17
N ILE A 17 -19.96 3.41 -8.06
CA ILE A 17 -20.40 3.30 -9.44
C ILE A 17 -21.03 1.93 -9.66
N THR A 18 -22.20 1.86 -10.28
CA THR A 18 -22.78 0.60 -10.76
C THR A 18 -22.09 0.20 -12.06
N VAL A 19 -21.58 -1.02 -12.13
CA VAL A 19 -20.88 -1.50 -13.33
C VAL A 19 -21.89 -1.65 -14.47
N PRO A 20 -21.65 -1.03 -15.64
CA PRO A 20 -22.54 -1.17 -16.78
C PRO A 20 -22.57 -2.62 -17.30
N ARG A 21 -23.76 -3.11 -17.65
CA ARG A 21 -23.95 -4.49 -18.13
C ARG A 21 -23.75 -4.66 -19.64
N TYR A 22 -24.00 -3.61 -20.40
CA TYR A 22 -24.07 -3.67 -21.87
C TYR A 22 -23.07 -2.74 -22.56
N GLU A 23 -22.14 -2.17 -21.78
CA GLU A 23 -21.06 -1.30 -22.24
C GLU A 23 -19.84 -1.51 -21.33
N GLU A 24 -18.69 -1.01 -21.76
CA GLU A 24 -17.46 -1.12 -20.98
C GLU A 24 -17.48 -0.17 -19.77
N LEU A 25 -16.93 -0.66 -18.64
CA LEU A 25 -16.69 0.19 -17.50
C LEU A 25 -15.55 1.17 -17.81
N SER A 26 -15.84 2.48 -17.71
CA SER A 26 -14.80 3.52 -17.82
C SER A 26 -13.67 3.27 -16.81
N PRO A 27 -12.38 3.40 -17.21
CA PRO A 27 -11.25 3.24 -16.31
C PRO A 27 -11.34 4.12 -15.06
N CYS A 28 -10.77 3.67 -13.95
CA CYS A 28 -10.64 4.51 -12.77
C CYS A 28 -9.69 5.68 -13.09
N PRO A 29 -10.10 6.95 -12.88
CA PRO A 29 -9.21 8.09 -13.08
C PRO A 29 -7.95 7.99 -12.22
N LEU A 30 -6.84 8.52 -12.73
CA LEU A 30 -5.58 8.56 -11.99
C LEU A 30 -5.75 9.32 -10.66
N HIS A 31 -5.19 8.79 -9.58
CA HIS A 31 -5.31 9.29 -8.21
C HIS A 31 -6.70 9.19 -7.58
N HIS A 32 -7.60 8.40 -8.17
CA HIS A 32 -8.92 8.16 -7.60
C HIS A 32 -9.03 6.74 -7.06
N THR A 33 -9.87 6.62 -6.03
CA THR A 33 -10.39 5.37 -5.51
C THR A 33 -11.92 5.43 -5.59
N ARG A 34 -12.54 4.33 -5.99
CA ARG A 34 -13.99 4.21 -6.07
C ARG A 34 -14.45 2.82 -5.66
N LEU A 35 -15.72 2.74 -5.26
CA LEU A 35 -16.43 1.47 -5.12
C LEU A 35 -17.15 1.12 -6.42
N LEU A 36 -17.14 -0.16 -6.77
CA LEU A 36 -17.87 -0.70 -7.92
C LEU A 36 -18.91 -1.70 -7.44
N MET A 37 -20.18 -1.43 -7.70
CA MET A 37 -21.24 -2.40 -7.53
C MET A 37 -21.40 -3.20 -8.83
N ALA A 38 -20.84 -4.40 -8.85
CA ALA A 38 -20.79 -5.31 -9.98
C ALA A 38 -21.85 -6.43 -9.85
N ARG A 39 -21.90 -7.32 -10.85
CA ARG A 39 -22.81 -8.47 -10.88
C ARG A 39 -22.66 -9.37 -9.65
N GLU A 40 -21.42 -9.64 -9.25
CA GLU A 40 -21.12 -10.59 -8.17
C GLU A 40 -21.08 -9.91 -6.80
N GLY A 41 -21.01 -8.58 -6.72
CA GLY A 41 -20.94 -7.86 -5.45
C GLY A 41 -20.20 -6.53 -5.53
N LEU A 42 -19.55 -6.17 -4.42
CA LEU A 42 -18.88 -4.89 -4.23
C LEU A 42 -17.37 -5.05 -4.37
N TYR A 43 -16.75 -4.19 -5.17
CA TYR A 43 -15.30 -4.13 -5.37
C TYR A 43 -14.78 -2.74 -5.01
N ILE A 44 -13.52 -2.67 -4.60
CA ILE A 44 -12.76 -1.41 -4.55
C ILE A 44 -11.87 -1.33 -5.79
N ASP A 45 -11.75 -0.15 -6.38
CA ASP A 45 -11.01 0.10 -7.62
C ASP A 45 -10.20 1.40 -7.45
N ALA A 46 -8.89 1.28 -7.46
CA ALA A 46 -7.94 2.37 -7.26
C ALA A 46 -6.94 2.45 -8.43
N SER A 47 -6.54 3.67 -8.76
CA SER A 47 -5.57 3.95 -9.81
C SER A 47 -4.53 4.94 -9.30
N GLN A 48 -3.28 4.52 -9.26
CA GLN A 48 -2.13 5.35 -8.91
C GLN A 48 -1.13 5.39 -10.06
N PRO A 49 -0.23 6.37 -10.09
CA PRO A 49 0.77 6.46 -11.17
C PRO A 49 1.66 5.23 -11.30
N PHE A 50 1.91 4.52 -10.19
CA PHE A 50 2.70 3.30 -10.14
C PHE A 50 1.91 2.02 -10.41
N GLY A 51 0.57 2.07 -10.54
CA GLY A 51 -0.22 0.88 -10.82
C GLY A 51 -1.71 0.98 -10.46
N ARG A 52 -2.47 -0.01 -10.94
CA ARG A 52 -3.90 -0.20 -10.67
C ARG A 52 -4.15 -1.36 -9.72
N PHE A 53 -5.19 -1.20 -8.90
CA PHE A 53 -5.61 -2.23 -7.96
C PHE A 53 -7.13 -2.31 -7.89
N ARG A 54 -7.66 -3.52 -8.08
CA ARG A 54 -9.08 -3.82 -7.94
C ARG A 54 -9.28 -5.17 -7.28
N ARG A 55 -10.00 -5.19 -6.16
CA ARG A 55 -10.33 -6.42 -5.42
C ARG A 55 -11.77 -6.43 -4.95
N CYS A 56 -12.32 -7.63 -4.85
CA CYS A 56 -13.64 -7.87 -4.28
C CYS A 56 -13.60 -7.60 -2.76
N LEU A 57 -14.54 -6.78 -2.29
CA LEU A 57 -14.77 -6.52 -0.87
C LEU A 57 -15.88 -7.39 -0.30
N TRP A 58 -16.88 -7.71 -1.12
CA TRP A 58 -18.06 -8.47 -0.71
C TRP A 58 -18.72 -9.14 -1.90
N LEU A 59 -19.10 -10.42 -1.72
CA LEU A 59 -19.88 -11.17 -2.68
C LEU A 59 -21.36 -11.17 -2.29
N ALA A 60 -22.22 -10.86 -3.27
CA ALA A 60 -23.65 -10.99 -3.14
C ALA A 60 -24.05 -12.47 -3.13
N GLY A 61 -25.05 -12.82 -2.32
CA GLY A 61 -25.62 -14.18 -2.30
C GLY A 61 -26.44 -14.54 -3.55
N ARG A 62 -26.44 -13.68 -4.57
CA ARG A 62 -27.08 -13.87 -5.88
C ARG A 62 -26.50 -12.87 -6.89
N ASP A 63 -26.65 -13.17 -8.17
CA ASP A 63 -26.33 -12.22 -9.24
C ASP A 63 -27.16 -10.93 -9.13
N LEU A 64 -26.47 -9.80 -9.18
CA LEU A 64 -27.04 -8.46 -9.31
C LEU A 64 -27.23 -8.10 -10.80
N PRO A 65 -28.11 -7.15 -11.14
CA PRO A 65 -28.41 -6.82 -12.54
C PRO A 65 -27.29 -6.02 -13.25
N TYR A 66 -26.15 -5.81 -12.61
CA TYR A 66 -25.00 -5.04 -13.09
C TYR A 66 -24.05 -5.87 -13.96
N GLY A 67 -23.04 -5.23 -14.55
CA GLY A 67 -21.99 -5.90 -15.32
C GLY A 67 -20.93 -6.59 -14.47
N GLU A 68 -20.10 -7.39 -15.13
CA GLU A 68 -18.98 -8.12 -14.51
C GLU A 68 -17.71 -7.25 -14.50
N VAL A 69 -16.84 -7.48 -13.52
CA VAL A 69 -15.50 -6.88 -13.46
C VAL A 69 -14.48 -7.93 -13.07
N ALA A 70 -13.32 -7.89 -13.72
CA ALA A 70 -12.17 -8.67 -13.30
C ALA A 70 -11.40 -7.92 -12.20
N GLU A 71 -10.84 -8.66 -11.24
CA GLU A 71 -9.84 -8.13 -10.32
C GLU A 71 -8.55 -7.74 -11.06
N VAL A 72 -7.83 -6.78 -10.50
CA VAL A 72 -6.58 -6.23 -11.03
C VAL A 72 -5.61 -6.09 -9.88
N ASP A 73 -4.39 -6.57 -10.04
CA ASP A 73 -3.34 -6.39 -9.05
C ASP A 73 -2.01 -6.16 -9.75
N GLU A 74 -1.74 -4.89 -10.03
CA GLU A 74 -0.44 -4.45 -10.53
C GLU A 74 0.50 -4.13 -9.36
N PHE A 75 -0.01 -4.09 -8.12
CA PHE A 75 0.76 -3.74 -6.93
C PHE A 75 1.74 -4.85 -6.56
N SER A 76 1.31 -6.12 -6.65
CA SER A 76 2.18 -7.27 -6.42
C SER A 76 3.37 -7.33 -7.37
N GLU A 77 3.25 -6.75 -8.58
CA GLU A 77 4.35 -6.70 -9.55
C GLU A 77 5.39 -5.62 -9.21
N ILE A 78 5.00 -4.57 -8.49
CA ILE A 78 5.92 -3.52 -8.01
C ILE A 78 6.98 -4.10 -7.08
N LEU A 79 6.60 -5.06 -6.23
CA LEU A 79 7.55 -5.73 -5.33
C LEU A 79 8.62 -6.49 -6.14
N LYS A 80 8.31 -6.96 -7.34
CA LYS A 80 9.26 -7.67 -8.22
C LYS A 80 10.03 -6.73 -9.15
N ASP A 81 9.81 -5.42 -9.06
CA ASP A 81 10.47 -4.45 -9.92
C ASP A 81 11.97 -4.39 -9.60
N PRO A 82 12.88 -4.51 -10.59
CA PRO A 82 14.32 -4.48 -10.34
C PRO A 82 14.82 -3.21 -9.65
N GLN A 83 14.18 -2.06 -9.84
CA GLN A 83 14.53 -0.83 -9.12
C GLN A 83 14.15 -0.93 -7.64
N VAL A 84 12.96 -1.49 -7.35
CA VAL A 84 12.50 -1.71 -5.97
C VAL A 84 13.43 -2.69 -5.26
N THR A 85 13.73 -3.86 -5.85
CA THR A 85 14.69 -4.81 -5.30
C THR A 85 16.05 -4.16 -5.05
N ALA A 86 16.56 -3.36 -6.00
CA ALA A 86 17.83 -2.65 -5.83
C ALA A 86 17.79 -1.62 -4.68
N ILE A 87 16.66 -0.94 -4.46
CA ILE A 87 16.47 -0.04 -3.32
C ILE A 87 16.45 -0.82 -2.01
N PHE A 88 15.78 -1.97 -1.98
CA PHE A 88 15.76 -2.84 -0.80
C PHE A 88 17.18 -3.28 -0.42
N GLU A 89 17.95 -3.81 -1.38
CA GLU A 89 19.31 -4.29 -1.15
C GLU A 89 20.29 -3.18 -0.74
N LYS A 90 20.21 -2.00 -1.37
CA LYS A 90 21.24 -0.95 -1.24
C LYS A 90 20.93 0.10 -0.18
N ALA A 91 19.65 0.34 0.11
CA ALA A 91 19.25 1.39 1.03
C ALA A 91 18.51 0.84 2.26
N ILE A 92 17.45 0.06 2.06
CA ILE A 92 16.55 -0.35 3.14
C ILE A 92 17.19 -1.39 4.07
N LEU A 93 17.61 -2.53 3.52
CA LEU A 93 18.13 -3.64 4.31
C LEU A 93 19.35 -3.23 5.15
N PRO A 94 20.35 -2.48 4.63
CA PRO A 94 21.47 -2.03 5.45
C PRO A 94 21.05 -1.21 6.68
N GLN A 95 20.08 -0.31 6.52
CA GLN A 95 19.57 0.52 7.63
C GLN A 95 18.72 -0.30 8.60
N ALA A 96 17.81 -1.14 8.11
CA ALA A 96 17.01 -2.01 8.96
C ALA A 96 17.88 -2.96 9.81
N VAL A 97 18.99 -3.47 9.24
CA VAL A 97 19.99 -4.28 9.98
C VAL A 97 20.64 -3.49 11.11
N GLU A 98 21.00 -2.22 10.88
CA GLU A 98 21.63 -1.37 11.88
C GLU A 98 20.72 -1.22 13.12
N TYR A 99 19.45 -0.90 12.90
CA TYR A 99 18.46 -0.75 13.97
C TYR A 99 18.11 -2.08 14.64
N ALA A 100 17.96 -3.15 13.85
CA ALA A 100 17.62 -4.47 14.39
C ALA A 100 18.72 -5.05 15.31
N ARG A 101 20.00 -4.68 15.10
CA ARG A 101 21.11 -5.06 16.00
C ARG A 101 20.98 -4.46 17.39
N ASP A 102 20.36 -3.30 17.49
CA ASP A 102 20.06 -2.62 18.75
C ASP A 102 18.65 -2.94 19.27
N HIS A 103 17.99 -3.94 18.67
CA HIS A 103 16.60 -4.33 18.96
C HIS A 103 15.59 -3.18 18.75
N LEU A 104 15.85 -2.32 17.78
CA LEU A 104 14.99 -1.18 17.43
C LEU A 104 14.25 -1.45 16.12
N GLU A 105 13.11 -0.79 15.99
CA GLU A 105 12.38 -0.68 14.73
C GLU A 105 13.01 0.37 13.81
N TRP A 106 12.68 0.31 12.52
CA TRP A 106 13.16 1.23 11.50
C TRP A 106 12.01 1.52 10.54
N ALA A 107 11.97 2.70 9.91
CA ALA A 107 11.02 3.01 8.86
C ALA A 107 11.66 3.81 7.71
N GLY A 108 11.11 3.64 6.52
CA GLY A 108 11.52 4.35 5.32
C GLY A 108 10.49 4.24 4.20
N TRP A 109 10.54 5.17 3.26
CA TRP A 109 9.60 5.21 2.13
C TRP A 109 10.31 4.94 0.81
N ILE A 110 9.58 4.32 -0.11
CA ILE A 110 9.89 4.30 -1.53
C ILE A 110 8.82 5.15 -2.23
N VAL A 111 9.26 6.19 -2.92
CA VAL A 111 8.41 7.05 -3.72
C VAL A 111 8.55 6.70 -5.20
N TRP A 112 7.54 7.03 -5.98
CA TRP A 112 7.55 6.89 -7.43
C TRP A 112 7.40 8.26 -8.11
N SER A 113 8.14 8.48 -9.20
CA SER A 113 7.94 9.59 -10.13
C SER A 113 7.93 9.12 -11.57
N GLY A 114 7.30 9.89 -12.45
CA GLY A 114 7.29 9.58 -13.89
C GLY A 114 8.64 9.79 -14.58
N GLU A 115 9.58 10.50 -13.93
CA GLU A 115 10.91 10.78 -14.47
C GLU A 115 11.94 9.73 -14.06
N GLU A 116 11.95 9.36 -12.77
CA GLU A 116 12.99 8.52 -12.17
C GLU A 116 12.54 7.09 -11.88
N GLY A 117 11.23 6.82 -11.93
CA GLY A 117 10.67 5.56 -11.44
C GLY A 117 10.68 5.54 -9.92
N TYR A 118 11.19 4.47 -9.32
CA TYR A 118 11.24 4.32 -7.87
C TYR A 118 12.51 4.91 -7.26
N SER A 119 12.37 5.60 -6.13
CA SER A 119 13.49 6.12 -5.35
C SER A 119 13.24 6.05 -3.85
N TYR A 120 14.32 5.89 -3.08
CA TYR A 120 14.28 5.85 -1.62
C TYR A 120 14.15 7.26 -1.04
N LEU A 121 13.23 7.45 -0.10
CA LEU A 121 13.06 8.66 0.68
C LEU A 121 13.30 8.35 2.17
N PRO A 122 14.39 8.85 2.78
CA PRO A 122 14.64 8.66 4.20
C PRO A 122 13.65 9.44 5.07
N LEU A 123 13.33 8.89 6.24
CA LEU A 123 12.45 9.50 7.23
C LEU A 123 13.24 9.96 8.45
N ASP A 124 12.82 11.06 9.07
CA ASP A 124 13.26 11.45 10.41
C ASP A 124 12.28 10.89 11.45
N PHE A 125 12.76 9.97 12.28
CA PHE A 125 11.94 9.26 13.24
C PHE A 125 12.67 8.94 14.54
N GLU A 126 11.88 8.64 15.57
CA GLU A 126 12.32 8.03 16.80
C GLU A 126 11.93 6.56 16.80
N ALA A 127 12.89 5.70 17.07
CA ALA A 127 12.66 4.27 17.14
C ALA A 127 12.68 3.78 18.58
N SER A 128 11.81 2.82 18.85
CA SER A 128 11.87 1.97 20.02
C SER A 128 11.86 0.50 19.57
N ALA A 129 11.88 -0.43 20.52
CA ALA A 129 11.74 -1.85 20.22
C ALA A 129 10.32 -2.27 19.78
N ALA A 130 9.34 -1.35 19.83
CA ALA A 130 7.94 -1.66 19.61
C ALA A 130 7.17 -0.59 18.80
N SER A 131 7.85 0.45 18.33
CA SER A 131 7.25 1.48 17.49
C SER A 131 8.30 2.36 16.81
N VAL A 132 7.91 2.91 15.67
CA VAL A 132 8.54 4.07 15.05
C VAL A 132 7.60 5.27 15.14
N LEU A 133 8.11 6.40 15.65
CA LEU A 133 7.42 7.68 15.63
C LEU A 133 8.09 8.59 14.61
N ILE A 134 7.46 8.80 13.45
CA ILE A 134 7.91 9.78 12.45
C ILE A 134 7.75 11.18 13.05
N ARG A 135 8.86 11.89 13.26
CA ARG A 135 8.87 13.22 13.91
C ARG A 135 8.16 14.25 13.05
N GLU A 136 8.54 14.29 11.78
CA GLU A 136 7.95 15.14 10.76
C GLU A 136 7.76 14.30 9.50
N ARG A 137 6.50 14.12 9.07
CA ARG A 137 6.23 13.44 7.80
C ARG A 137 6.78 14.31 6.67
N PRO A 138 7.76 13.85 5.89
CA PRO A 138 8.38 14.68 4.87
C PRO A 138 7.33 15.06 3.82
N LEU A 139 7.42 16.29 3.34
CA LEU A 139 6.73 16.65 2.10
C LEU A 139 7.32 15.80 0.98
N LEU A 140 6.44 15.11 0.26
CA LEU A 140 6.84 14.35 -0.91
C LEU A 140 7.44 15.33 -1.95
N PRO A 141 8.58 15.01 -2.57
CA PRO A 141 9.12 15.82 -3.65
C PRO A 141 8.09 16.08 -4.75
N GLU A 142 8.24 17.18 -5.48
CA GLU A 142 7.33 17.51 -6.57
C GLU A 142 7.20 16.34 -7.56
N HIS A 143 5.97 16.08 -8.01
CA HIS A 143 5.66 15.00 -8.96
C HIS A 143 5.97 13.58 -8.48
N THR A 144 6.17 13.38 -7.17
CA THR A 144 6.28 12.04 -6.58
C THR A 144 4.99 11.62 -5.87
N CYS A 145 4.79 10.31 -5.74
CA CYS A 145 3.80 9.73 -4.83
C CYS A 145 4.44 8.64 -3.97
N LEU A 146 3.94 8.45 -2.76
CA LEU A 146 4.34 7.34 -1.90
C LEU A 146 3.86 6.03 -2.52
N ALA A 147 4.79 5.15 -2.89
CA ALA A 147 4.49 3.86 -3.50
C ALA A 147 4.56 2.73 -2.47
N ILE A 148 5.61 2.70 -1.65
CA ILE A 148 5.83 1.67 -0.65
C ILE A 148 6.23 2.31 0.69
N ASP A 149 5.49 1.98 1.73
CA ASP A 149 5.81 2.27 3.12
C ASP A 149 6.47 1.04 3.74
N VAL A 150 7.68 1.19 4.26
CA VAL A 150 8.45 0.06 4.80
C VAL A 150 8.79 0.34 6.26
N HIS A 151 8.50 -0.61 7.13
CA HIS A 151 9.02 -0.58 8.49
C HIS A 151 9.54 -1.96 8.91
N SER A 152 10.30 -2.00 9.99
CA SER A 152 10.84 -3.24 10.55
C SER A 152 10.49 -3.40 12.01
N HIS A 153 10.18 -4.62 12.44
CA HIS A 153 9.98 -5.01 13.83
C HIS A 153 11.27 -5.56 14.51
N GLY A 154 12.43 -5.33 13.89
CA GLY A 154 13.70 -5.91 14.35
C GLY A 154 13.63 -7.43 14.44
N THR A 155 13.83 -7.98 15.64
CA THR A 155 13.81 -9.43 15.91
C THR A 155 12.41 -10.02 16.09
N MET A 156 11.36 -9.20 16.22
CA MET A 156 9.98 -9.71 16.30
C MET A 156 9.46 -10.08 14.91
N LYS A 157 8.44 -10.93 14.85
CA LYS A 157 7.88 -11.42 13.59
C LYS A 157 7.38 -10.29 12.69
N ALA A 158 7.40 -10.54 11.38
CA ALA A 158 6.74 -9.69 10.40
C ALA A 158 5.21 -9.90 10.47
N PHE A 159 4.48 -8.90 10.93
CA PHE A 159 3.02 -8.87 10.93
C PHE A 159 2.55 -7.42 10.98
N PHE A 160 1.31 -7.15 10.58
CA PHE A 160 0.68 -5.85 10.80
C PHE A 160 -0.11 -5.87 12.12
N SER A 161 0.20 -4.93 13.00
CA SER A 161 -0.48 -4.70 14.27
C SER A 161 -1.68 -3.77 14.10
N PHE A 162 -2.48 -3.63 15.16
CA PHE A 162 -3.57 -2.67 15.18
C PHE A 162 -3.09 -1.21 15.06
N THR A 163 -1.88 -0.91 15.56
CA THR A 163 -1.29 0.43 15.39
C THR A 163 -1.01 0.69 13.91
N ASP A 164 -0.46 -0.31 13.21
CA ASP A 164 -0.18 -0.21 11.77
C ASP A 164 -1.46 -0.04 10.96
N ASP A 165 -2.55 -0.72 11.34
CA ASP A 165 -3.87 -0.53 10.73
C ASP A 165 -4.39 0.90 10.90
N VAL A 166 -4.17 1.52 12.06
CA VAL A 166 -4.57 2.91 12.32
C VAL A 166 -3.71 3.88 11.52
N ASP A 167 -2.41 3.63 11.40
CA ASP A 167 -1.49 4.45 10.60
C ASP A 167 -1.71 4.29 9.08
N ASP A 168 -2.18 3.12 8.65
CA ASP A 168 -2.54 2.79 7.27
C ASP A 168 -4.01 3.12 6.90
N PHE A 169 -4.74 3.85 7.76
CA PHE A 169 -6.17 4.10 7.55
C PHE A 169 -6.51 4.91 6.27
N GLY A 170 -5.54 5.63 5.68
CA GLY A 170 -5.78 6.48 4.52
C GLY A 170 -4.74 6.34 3.41
N GLY A 171 -5.15 6.73 2.20
CA GLY A 171 -4.31 6.74 1.00
C GLY A 171 -4.20 5.39 0.30
N VAL A 172 -3.41 5.34 -0.77
CA VAL A 172 -3.22 4.15 -1.59
C VAL A 172 -1.73 3.89 -1.77
N ARG A 173 -1.24 2.75 -1.25
CA ARG A 173 0.17 2.35 -1.28
C ARG A 173 0.34 0.85 -1.04
N LEU A 174 1.57 0.37 -1.18
CA LEU A 174 2.03 -0.88 -0.57
C LEU A 174 2.57 -0.59 0.83
N SER A 175 2.32 -1.49 1.77
CA SER A 175 3.03 -1.52 3.05
C SER A 175 3.81 -2.83 3.18
N VAL A 176 5.05 -2.75 3.65
CA VAL A 176 5.95 -3.89 3.86
C VAL A 176 6.51 -3.86 5.27
N VAL A 177 6.36 -4.97 5.99
CA VAL A 177 6.97 -5.19 7.30
C VAL A 177 8.14 -6.15 7.15
N LEU A 178 9.30 -5.73 7.62
CA LEU A 178 10.47 -6.60 7.83
C LEU A 178 10.44 -7.11 9.27
N GLY A 179 10.64 -8.40 9.48
CA GLY A 179 10.69 -8.96 10.83
C GLY A 179 11.57 -10.19 10.91
N SER A 180 11.58 -10.81 12.08
CA SER A 180 12.34 -12.02 12.39
C SER A 180 13.83 -11.87 12.05
N TYR A 181 14.40 -10.67 12.28
CA TYR A 181 15.79 -10.41 11.96
C TYR A 181 16.71 -11.45 12.61
N SER A 182 17.57 -12.03 11.79
CA SER A 182 18.62 -12.93 12.24
C SER A 182 19.92 -12.69 11.46
N ASN A 183 21.03 -13.05 12.09
CA ASN A 183 22.35 -13.06 11.47
C ASN A 183 22.93 -14.46 11.59
N GLU A 184 22.92 -15.20 10.47
CA GLU A 184 23.43 -16.55 10.39
C GLU A 184 24.68 -16.56 9.50
N GLU A 185 25.83 -16.91 10.07
CA GLU A 185 27.11 -17.02 9.35
C GLU A 185 27.52 -15.73 8.60
N GLY A 186 27.12 -14.56 9.11
CA GLY A 186 27.42 -13.27 8.48
C GLY A 186 26.43 -12.86 7.39
N ARG A 187 25.35 -13.63 7.18
CA ARG A 187 24.22 -13.25 6.30
C ARG A 187 23.07 -12.71 7.14
N HIS A 188 22.56 -11.56 6.72
CA HIS A 188 21.40 -10.93 7.33
C HIS A 188 20.12 -11.46 6.67
N HIS A 189 19.16 -11.87 7.50
CA HIS A 189 17.89 -12.43 7.05
C HIS A 189 16.71 -11.69 7.69
N PHE A 190 15.67 -11.46 6.91
CA PHE A 190 14.37 -10.96 7.35
C PHE A 190 13.26 -11.80 6.74
N GLU A 191 12.16 -11.94 7.47
CA GLU A 191 10.85 -12.33 6.94
C GLU A 191 10.11 -11.07 6.49
N TYR A 192 9.28 -11.21 5.46
CA TYR A 192 8.51 -10.12 4.88
C TYR A 192 7.01 -10.36 5.08
N LYS A 193 6.28 -9.29 5.37
CA LYS A 193 4.82 -9.29 5.27
C LYS A 193 4.39 -8.07 4.47
N CYS A 194 3.69 -8.31 3.37
CA CYS A 194 3.31 -7.29 2.42
C CYS A 194 1.78 -7.15 2.37
N ARG A 195 1.28 -5.93 2.24
CA ARG A 195 -0.13 -5.65 1.95
C ARG A 195 -0.29 -4.50 0.97
N ALA A 196 -1.35 -4.54 0.18
CA ALA A 196 -1.88 -3.33 -0.45
C ALA A 196 -2.79 -2.61 0.55
N VAL A 197 -2.59 -1.31 0.69
CA VAL A 197 -3.40 -0.38 1.46
C VAL A 197 -4.19 0.46 0.48
N VAL A 198 -5.52 0.44 0.59
CA VAL A 198 -6.42 1.21 -0.27
C VAL A 198 -7.49 1.87 0.60
N GLU A 199 -7.26 3.10 1.03
CA GLU A 199 -8.19 3.92 1.83
C GLU A 199 -8.73 3.17 3.06
N GLY A 200 -7.83 2.51 3.80
CA GLY A 200 -8.15 1.73 5.00
C GLY A 200 -8.64 0.30 4.75
N PHE A 201 -8.73 -0.13 3.49
CA PHE A 201 -8.87 -1.54 3.13
C PHE A 201 -7.49 -2.18 2.97
N PHE A 202 -7.30 -3.34 3.59
CA PHE A 202 -6.03 -4.07 3.60
C PHE A 202 -6.15 -5.39 2.87
N PHE A 203 -5.19 -5.66 1.98
CA PHE A 203 -5.13 -6.88 1.20
C PHE A 203 -3.74 -7.49 1.32
N ASP A 204 -3.63 -8.64 1.98
CA ASP A 204 -2.38 -9.39 2.06
C ASP A 204 -1.87 -9.75 0.65
N LEU A 205 -0.58 -9.55 0.43
CA LEU A 205 0.09 -9.92 -0.82
C LEU A 205 1.07 -11.07 -0.56
N GLU A 206 1.13 -12.00 -1.50
CA GLU A 206 2.04 -13.16 -1.44
C GLU A 206 3.41 -12.88 -2.09
N ALA A 207 3.66 -11.64 -2.54
CA ALA A 207 4.92 -11.23 -3.16
C ALA A 207 5.87 -10.57 -2.15
N GLU A 208 7.17 -10.78 -2.35
CA GLU A 208 8.26 -10.21 -1.55
C GLU A 208 9.25 -9.46 -2.48
N PRO A 209 9.89 -8.38 -1.99
CA PRO A 209 10.82 -7.56 -2.76
C PRO A 209 12.24 -8.11 -2.95
#